data_AF-A0A2T4UAP3-F1
#
_entry.id   AF-A0A2T4UAP3-F1
#
_cell.length_a   1.000
_cell.length_b   1.000
_cell.length_c   1.000
_cell.angle_alpha   90.00
_cell.angle_beta   90.00
_cell.angle_gamma   90.00
#
_symmetry.space_group_name_H-M   'P 1'
#
loop_
_entity.id
_entity.type
_entity.pdbx_description
1 polymer ?
#
loop_
_entity_poly.entity_id
_entity_poly.type
_entity_poly.pdbx_seq_one_letter_code
_entity_poly.pdbx_strand_id
1 'polypeptide(L)'
;MKESMKQSLRWSWMIAVITLVLAAIFSVISTAILSGVAWAVGMMIVFLIVLLGVISDTIGVAATAAREKPFHAMAAEKLPGARQAVQITRNADKFSNFTNDVIGDIAGVISGTASAYVVLQLASQLGHEEGSTTQFAISVLFTSIVAALTVGGKSVGKTLAIQYSTEIIYRVGRLFYVIEVKLKITIFKKKKKKRKNLKGRK
;
A
#
# COMPACT_ATOMS: atom_id res chain seq x y z
N MET A 1 19.75 15.74 17.87
CA MET A 1 18.94 14.55 18.22
C MET A 1 17.46 14.85 18.52
N LYS A 2 17.08 15.98 19.13
CA LYS A 2 15.65 16.30 19.45
C LYS A 2 14.77 16.72 18.25
N GLU A 3 15.35 17.34 17.22
CA GLU A 3 14.58 17.83 16.06
C GLU A 3 14.07 16.69 15.14
N SER A 4 14.89 15.65 14.88
CA SER A 4 14.49 14.52 14.03
C SER A 4 13.37 13.68 14.65
N MET A 5 13.39 13.47 15.97
CA MET A 5 12.33 12.76 16.70
C MET A 5 11.01 13.55 16.73
N LYS A 6 11.04 14.88 16.90
CA LYS A 6 9.81 15.69 16.84
C LYS A 6 9.21 15.69 15.44
N GLN A 7 10.05 15.70 14.41
CA GLN A 7 9.61 15.68 13.02
C GLN A 7 9.06 14.30 12.62
N SER A 8 9.68 13.19 13.08
CA SER A 8 9.14 11.85 12.91
C SER A 8 7.85 11.65 13.69
N LEU A 9 7.75 12.10 14.95
CA LEU A 9 6.51 12.02 15.75
C LEU A 9 5.35 12.78 15.12
N ARG A 10 5.57 14.01 14.63
CA ARG A 10 4.52 14.78 13.92
C ARG A 10 4.09 14.07 12.64
N TRP A 11 5.02 13.45 11.94
CA TRP A 11 4.73 12.72 10.71
C TRP A 11 3.99 11.40 10.99
N SER A 12 4.40 10.66 12.02
CA SER A 12 3.71 9.45 12.50
C SER A 12 2.31 9.76 12.99
N TRP A 13 2.10 10.86 13.72
CA TRP A 13 0.77 11.27 14.19
C TRP A 13 -0.14 11.67 13.03
N MET A 14 0.39 12.40 12.04
CA MET A 14 -0.34 12.73 10.82
C MET A 14 -0.73 11.46 10.05
N ILE A 15 0.18 10.50 9.92
CA ILE A 15 -0.12 9.20 9.29
C ILE A 15 -1.19 8.47 10.08
N ALA A 16 -1.08 8.36 11.40
CA ALA A 16 -2.06 7.66 12.23
C ALA A 16 -3.47 8.25 12.06
N VAL A 17 -3.62 9.58 12.02
CA VAL A 17 -4.91 10.23 11.79
C VAL A 17 -5.44 9.96 10.38
N ILE A 18 -4.58 10.04 9.36
CA ILE A 18 -4.95 9.73 7.97
C ILE A 18 -5.40 8.26 7.86
N THR A 19 -4.62 7.33 8.42
CA THR A 19 -4.91 5.89 8.45
C THR A 19 -6.23 5.62 9.14
N LEU A 20 -6.53 6.29 10.28
CA LEU A 20 -7.80 6.13 10.99
C LEU A 20 -9.00 6.55 10.13
N VAL A 21 -8.92 7.71 9.48
CA VAL A 21 -10.02 8.22 8.63
C VAL A 21 -10.21 7.32 7.40
N LEU A 22 -9.12 6.92 6.75
CA LEU A 22 -9.18 6.00 5.60
C LEU A 22 -9.72 4.62 6.01
N ALA A 23 -9.27 4.08 7.14
CA ALA A 23 -9.76 2.80 7.65
C ALA A 23 -11.26 2.85 7.95
N ALA A 24 -11.75 3.93 8.55
CA ALA A 24 -13.18 4.10 8.82
C ALA A 24 -14.00 4.15 7.52
N ILE A 25 -13.58 4.96 6.55
CA ILE A 25 -14.28 5.07 5.25
C ILE A 25 -14.27 3.72 4.51
N PHE A 26 -13.10 3.09 4.38
CA PHE A 26 -13.00 1.81 3.68
C PHE A 26 -13.71 0.69 4.42
N SER A 27 -13.73 0.69 5.75
CA SER A 27 -14.49 -0.28 6.54
C SER A 27 -15.98 -0.16 6.25
N VAL A 28 -16.55 1.05 6.27
CA VAL A 28 -17.97 1.27 5.93
C VAL A 28 -18.28 0.81 4.51
N ILE A 29 -17.44 1.17 3.53
CA ILE A 29 -17.62 0.75 2.13
C ILE A 29 -17.53 -0.77 1.99
N SER A 30 -16.53 -1.39 2.63
CA SER A 30 -16.33 -2.84 2.59
C SER A 30 -17.51 -3.57 3.20
N THR A 31 -17.99 -3.15 4.38
CA THR A 31 -19.16 -3.75 5.03
C THR A 31 -20.42 -3.56 4.19
N ALA A 32 -20.62 -2.38 3.59
CA ALA A 32 -21.76 -2.14 2.70
C ALA A 32 -21.72 -3.06 1.47
N ILE A 33 -20.56 -3.22 0.83
CA ILE A 33 -20.38 -4.13 -0.31
C ILE A 33 -20.60 -5.58 0.10
N LEU A 34 -20.06 -6.02 1.24
CA LEU A 34 -20.20 -7.39 1.71
C LEU A 34 -21.63 -7.72 2.18
N SER A 35 -22.40 -6.72 2.64
CA SER A 35 -23.72 -6.95 3.23
C SER A 35 -24.76 -7.56 2.29
N GLY A 36 -24.63 -7.34 0.97
CA GLY A 36 -25.53 -7.86 -0.05
C GLY A 36 -24.98 -9.06 -0.84
N VAL A 37 -23.83 -9.61 -0.45
CA VAL A 37 -23.05 -10.53 -1.27
C VAL A 37 -23.03 -11.93 -0.63
N ALA A 38 -23.12 -12.99 -1.44
CA ALA A 38 -23.03 -14.36 -0.92
C ALA A 38 -21.64 -14.66 -0.33
N TRP A 39 -21.57 -15.57 0.65
CA TRP A 39 -20.32 -15.91 1.36
C TRP A 39 -19.16 -16.26 0.40
N ALA A 40 -19.44 -16.95 -0.71
CA ALA A 40 -18.45 -17.37 -1.69
C ALA A 40 -17.78 -16.16 -2.39
N VAL A 41 -18.57 -15.15 -2.72
CA VAL A 41 -18.07 -13.92 -3.34
C VAL A 41 -17.37 -13.05 -2.29
N GLY A 42 -17.87 -13.02 -1.05
CA GLY A 42 -17.20 -12.35 0.07
C GLY A 42 -15.80 -12.94 0.33
N MET A 43 -15.65 -14.27 0.27
CA MET A 43 -14.37 -14.95 0.38
C MET A 43 -13.39 -14.53 -0.73
N MET A 44 -13.87 -14.42 -1.96
CA MET A 44 -13.07 -13.91 -3.08
C MET A 44 -12.60 -12.47 -2.86
N ILE A 45 -13.47 -11.61 -2.33
CA ILE A 45 -13.13 -10.22 -1.99
C ILE A 45 -12.04 -10.18 -0.91
N VAL A 46 -12.14 -10.99 0.14
CA VAL A 46 -11.12 -11.09 1.20
C VAL A 46 -9.76 -11.44 0.61
N PHE A 47 -9.68 -12.44 -0.27
CA PHE A 47 -8.42 -12.81 -0.93
C PHE A 47 -7.86 -11.69 -1.79
N LEU A 48 -8.71 -10.96 -2.53
CA LEU A 48 -8.27 -9.80 -3.31
C LEU A 48 -7.70 -8.69 -2.40
N ILE A 49 -8.33 -8.41 -1.26
CA ILE A 49 -7.82 -7.41 -0.30
C ILE A 49 -6.45 -7.84 0.25
N VAL A 50 -6.28 -9.11 0.61
CA VAL A 50 -5.00 -9.65 1.09
C VAL A 50 -3.92 -9.53 0.02
N LEU A 51 -4.21 -9.92 -1.22
CA LEU A 51 -3.27 -9.81 -2.34
C LEU A 51 -2.87 -8.36 -2.60
N LEU A 52 -3.82 -7.43 -2.59
CA LEU A 52 -3.54 -6.00 -2.72
C LEU A 52 -2.63 -5.49 -1.60
N GLY A 53 -2.86 -5.93 -0.35
CA GLY A 53 -2.00 -5.61 0.79
C GLY A 53 -0.56 -6.12 0.61
N VAL A 54 -0.40 -7.38 0.17
CA VAL A 54 0.92 -8.00 -0.10
C VAL A 54 1.65 -7.29 -1.25
N ILE A 55 0.94 -6.95 -2.33
CA ILE A 55 1.52 -6.21 -3.47
C ILE A 55 1.96 -4.81 -3.02
N SER A 56 1.15 -4.13 -2.19
CA SER A 56 1.49 -2.80 -1.68
C SER A 56 2.74 -2.84 -0.78
N ASP A 57 2.86 -3.84 0.10
CA ASP A 57 4.08 -4.05 0.90
C ASP A 57 5.31 -4.30 0.01
N THR A 58 5.16 -5.17 -1.00
CA THR A 58 6.19 -5.46 -2.00
C THR A 58 6.69 -4.20 -2.70
N ILE A 59 5.78 -3.28 -3.07
CA ILE A 59 6.12 -2.00 -3.69
C ILE A 59 6.89 -1.09 -2.72
N GLY A 60 6.51 -1.06 -1.44
CA GLY A 60 7.21 -0.28 -0.41
C GLY A 60 8.64 -0.77 -0.19
N VAL A 61 8.80 -2.09 -0.05
CA VAL A 61 10.11 -2.73 0.09
C VAL A 61 10.96 -2.55 -1.17
N ALA A 62 10.35 -2.62 -2.35
CA ALA A 62 11.06 -2.34 -3.60
C ALA A 62 11.57 -0.88 -3.64
N ALA A 63 10.80 0.07 -3.11
CA ALA A 63 11.18 1.49 -3.09
C ALA A 63 12.41 1.74 -2.22
N THR A 64 12.53 1.03 -1.10
CA THR A 64 13.69 1.13 -0.20
C THR A 64 14.90 0.35 -0.71
N ALA A 65 14.69 -0.78 -1.41
CA ALA A 65 15.76 -1.57 -1.99
C ALA A 65 16.32 -0.97 -3.30
N ALA A 66 15.56 -0.12 -4.00
CA ALA A 66 15.94 0.40 -5.30
C ALA A 66 17.05 1.46 -5.22
N ARG A 67 18.02 1.39 -6.14
CA ARG A 67 19.14 2.36 -6.23
C ARG A 67 18.80 3.52 -7.16
N GLU A 68 19.20 4.74 -6.81
CA GLU A 68 18.91 5.94 -7.62
C GLU A 68 19.67 5.97 -8.98
N LYS A 69 20.88 5.39 -9.03
CA LYS A 69 21.76 5.40 -10.22
C LYS A 69 21.07 4.98 -11.54
N PRO A 70 20.42 3.80 -11.62
CA PRO A 70 19.73 3.38 -12.84
C PRO A 70 18.61 4.35 -13.26
N PHE A 71 17.87 4.93 -12.31
CA PHE A 71 16.79 5.87 -12.65
C PHE A 71 17.31 7.22 -13.16
N HIS A 72 18.48 7.67 -12.70
CA HIS A 72 19.11 8.86 -13.25
C HIS A 72 19.54 8.68 -14.71
N ALA A 73 20.09 7.51 -15.06
CA ALA A 73 20.39 7.17 -16.45
C ALA A 73 19.12 7.14 -17.30
N MET A 74 18.07 6.46 -16.83
CA MET A 74 16.78 6.42 -17.53
C MET A 74 16.14 7.81 -17.69
N ALA A 75 16.30 8.70 -16.70
CA ALA A 75 15.79 10.06 -16.76
C ALA A 75 16.59 10.95 -17.72
N ALA A 76 17.88 10.67 -17.91
CA ALA A 76 18.72 11.33 -18.92
C ALA A 76 18.29 10.96 -20.34
N GLU A 77 17.94 9.69 -20.56
CA GLU A 77 17.33 9.19 -21.81
C GLU A 77 15.86 9.60 -22.00
N LYS A 78 15.29 10.36 -21.05
CA LYS A 78 13.91 10.87 -21.08
C LYS A 78 12.85 9.77 -21.16
N LEU A 79 13.12 8.61 -20.56
CA LEU A 79 12.12 7.53 -20.45
C LEU A 79 10.89 8.01 -19.65
N PRO A 80 9.66 7.70 -20.11
CA PRO A 80 8.44 8.09 -19.42
C PRO A 80 8.33 7.39 -18.07
N GLY A 81 8.10 8.15 -16.99
CA GLY A 81 8.07 7.61 -15.63
C GLY A 81 9.41 7.60 -14.88
N ALA A 82 10.54 7.79 -15.57
CA ALA A 82 11.86 7.76 -14.93
C ALA A 82 12.05 8.89 -13.91
N ARG A 83 11.49 10.08 -14.16
CA ARG A 83 11.55 11.21 -13.21
C ARG A 83 10.76 10.93 -11.93
N GLN A 84 9.60 10.31 -12.06
CA GLN A 84 8.76 9.90 -10.94
C GLN A 84 9.43 8.80 -10.13
N ALA A 85 10.05 7.81 -10.81
CA ALA A 85 10.83 6.77 -10.16
C ALA A 85 12.00 7.35 -9.33
N VAL A 86 12.75 8.32 -9.85
CA VAL A 86 13.78 9.05 -9.08
C VAL A 86 13.21 9.73 -7.83
N GLN A 87 12.01 10.31 -7.92
CA GLN A 87 11.37 10.97 -6.79
C GLN A 87 10.90 9.96 -5.73
N ILE A 88 10.39 8.81 -6.15
CA ILE A 88 9.99 7.72 -5.26
C ILE A 88 11.22 7.22 -4.50
N THR A 89 12.32 6.91 -5.18
CA THR A 89 13.55 6.42 -4.53
C THR A 89 14.17 7.46 -3.60
N ARG A 90 14.11 8.75 -3.98
CA ARG A 90 14.63 9.84 -3.14
C ARG A 90 13.83 10.04 -1.86
N ASN A 91 12.55 9.70 -1.87
CA ASN A 91 11.65 9.78 -0.74
C ASN A 91 11.21 8.37 -0.27
N ALA A 92 12.09 7.37 -0.45
CA ALA A 92 11.76 5.95 -0.23
C ALA A 92 11.20 5.68 1.16
N ASP A 93 11.79 6.25 2.22
CA ASP A 93 11.32 6.05 3.60
C ASP A 93 9.85 6.47 3.76
N LYS A 94 9.49 7.63 3.20
CA LYS A 94 8.11 8.15 3.31
C LYS A 94 7.14 7.34 2.47
N PHE A 95 7.57 6.93 1.28
CA PHE A 95 6.76 6.16 0.36
C PHE A 95 6.52 4.75 0.89
N SER A 96 7.56 4.09 1.42
CA SER A 96 7.50 2.75 2.00
C SER A 96 6.59 2.70 3.22
N ASN A 97 6.71 3.65 4.15
CA ASN A 97 5.80 3.72 5.29
C ASN A 97 4.34 3.95 4.87
N PHE A 98 4.10 4.70 3.78
CA PHE A 98 2.74 4.85 3.27
C PHE A 98 2.21 3.55 2.64
N THR A 99 2.98 2.89 1.77
CA THR A 99 2.51 1.69 1.07
C THR A 99 2.48 0.44 1.94
N ASN A 100 3.46 0.28 2.83
CA ASN A 100 3.50 -0.85 3.77
C ASN A 100 2.59 -0.58 4.97
N ASP A 101 2.87 0.46 5.76
CA ASP A 101 2.19 0.65 7.05
C ASP A 101 0.75 1.15 6.87
N VAL A 102 0.50 2.11 5.97
CA VAL A 102 -0.87 2.62 5.80
C VAL A 102 -1.71 1.65 4.97
N ILE A 103 -1.29 1.38 3.74
CA ILE A 103 -2.11 0.56 2.83
C ILE A 103 -2.08 -0.92 3.24
N GLY A 104 -0.90 -1.45 3.58
CA GLY A 104 -0.74 -2.85 3.96
C GLY A 104 -1.44 -3.20 5.27
N ASP A 105 -1.33 -2.37 6.32
CA ASP A 105 -2.01 -2.66 7.59
C ASP A 105 -3.52 -2.44 7.50
N ILE A 106 -3.98 -1.41 6.78
CA ILE A 106 -5.42 -1.24 6.51
C ILE A 106 -5.97 -2.46 5.76
N ALA A 107 -5.28 -2.95 4.73
CA ALA A 107 -5.70 -4.15 4.01
C ALA A 107 -5.76 -5.37 4.95
N GLY A 108 -4.83 -5.51 5.88
CA GLY A 108 -4.85 -6.54 6.93
C GLY A 108 -6.07 -6.44 7.85
N VAL A 109 -6.36 -5.25 8.39
CA VAL A 109 -7.50 -5.03 9.29
C VAL A 109 -8.84 -5.23 8.55
N ILE A 110 -8.97 -4.71 7.33
CA ILE A 110 -10.19 -4.84 6.55
C ILE A 110 -10.39 -6.30 6.11
N SER A 111 -9.35 -7.01 5.67
CA SER A 111 -9.48 -8.43 5.33
C SER A 111 -9.87 -9.27 6.55
N GLY A 112 -9.34 -8.96 7.74
CA GLY A 112 -9.75 -9.57 9.00
C GLY A 112 -11.24 -9.37 9.30
N THR A 113 -11.71 -8.12 9.31
CA THR A 113 -13.13 -7.80 9.56
C THR A 113 -14.06 -8.37 8.48
N ALA A 114 -13.65 -8.31 7.21
CA ALA A 114 -14.37 -8.93 6.10
C ALA A 114 -14.43 -10.45 6.24
N SER A 115 -13.35 -11.11 6.66
CA SER A 115 -13.34 -12.56 6.90
C SER A 115 -14.31 -12.98 8.00
N ALA A 116 -14.40 -12.21 9.09
CA ALA A 116 -15.37 -12.45 10.15
C ALA A 116 -16.81 -12.33 9.63
N TYR A 117 -17.08 -11.32 8.79
CA TYR A 117 -18.39 -11.14 8.15
C TYR A 117 -18.76 -12.33 7.24
N VAL A 118 -17.82 -12.79 6.42
CA VAL A 118 -18.01 -13.95 5.54
C VAL A 118 -18.33 -15.22 6.34
N VAL A 119 -17.64 -15.43 7.45
CA VAL A 119 -17.89 -16.58 8.33
C VAL A 119 -19.27 -16.51 8.97
N LEU A 120 -19.70 -15.32 9.41
CA LEU A 120 -21.04 -15.10 9.96
C LEU A 120 -22.12 -15.46 8.93
N GLN A 121 -21.92 -15.05 7.67
CA GLN A 121 -22.87 -15.32 6.60
C GLN A 121 -22.89 -16.78 6.14
N LEU A 122 -21.74 -17.46 6.21
CA LEU A 122 -21.65 -18.90 5.99
C LEU A 122 -22.38 -19.67 7.10
N ALA A 123 -22.22 -19.26 8.36
CA ALA A 123 -22.90 -19.89 9.50
C ALA A 123 -24.42 -19.74 9.42
N SER A 124 -24.92 -18.56 9.04
CA SER A 124 -26.36 -18.32 8.87
C SER A 124 -26.96 -19.14 7.72
N GLN A 125 -26.23 -19.34 6.61
CA GLN A 125 -26.67 -20.22 5.52
C GLN A 125 -26.66 -21.70 5.88
N LEU A 126 -25.75 -22.13 6.75
CA LEU A 126 -25.67 -23.53 7.19
C LEU A 126 -26.70 -23.86 8.29
N GLY A 127 -27.56 -22.92 8.69
CA GLY A 127 -28.62 -23.15 9.67
C GLY A 127 -28.13 -23.47 11.08
N HIS A 128 -26.87 -23.12 11.40
CA HIS A 128 -26.32 -23.29 12.73
C HIS A 128 -26.55 -22.00 13.53
N GLU A 129 -27.17 -22.14 14.71
CA GLU A 129 -27.34 -21.05 15.67
C GLU A 129 -26.00 -20.36 15.99
N GLU A 130 -26.06 -19.05 16.23
CA GLU A 130 -24.92 -18.23 16.62
C GLU A 130 -24.17 -18.86 17.80
N GLY A 131 -22.91 -19.26 17.60
CA GLY A 131 -22.06 -19.79 18.67
C GLY A 131 -21.84 -21.31 18.68
N SER A 132 -22.28 -22.03 17.64
CA SER A 132 -21.91 -23.45 17.49
C SER A 132 -20.39 -23.65 17.41
N THR A 133 -19.87 -24.72 18.01
CA THR A 133 -18.44 -25.08 17.98
C THR A 133 -17.92 -25.23 16.54
N THR A 134 -18.79 -25.58 15.59
CA THR A 134 -18.46 -25.67 14.17
C THR A 134 -18.22 -24.30 13.53
N GLN A 135 -19.02 -23.28 13.87
CA GLN A 135 -18.81 -21.90 13.40
C GLN A 135 -17.47 -21.35 13.91
N PHE A 136 -17.18 -21.56 15.19
CA PHE A 136 -15.91 -21.13 15.77
C PHE A 136 -14.72 -21.82 15.09
N ALA A 137 -14.79 -23.13 14.88
CA ALA A 137 -13.75 -23.89 14.19
C ALA A 137 -13.53 -23.38 12.75
N ILE A 138 -14.60 -23.10 11.99
CA ILE A 138 -14.51 -22.55 10.63
C ILE A 138 -13.91 -21.14 10.67
N SER A 139 -14.29 -20.29 11.63
CA SER A 139 -13.72 -18.96 11.79
C SER A 139 -12.23 -19.01 12.03
N VAL A 140 -11.79 -19.85 12.97
CA VAL A 140 -10.37 -20.01 13.33
C VAL A 140 -9.59 -20.56 12.14
N LEU A 141 -10.12 -21.56 11.45
CA LEU A 141 -9.47 -22.14 10.28
C LEU A 141 -9.34 -21.11 9.15
N PHE A 142 -10.40 -20.35 8.87
CA PHE A 142 -10.39 -19.36 7.81
C PHE A 142 -9.44 -18.19 8.12
N THR A 143 -9.53 -17.62 9.32
CA THR A 143 -8.62 -16.55 9.78
C THR A 143 -7.17 -17.01 9.79
N SER A 144 -6.89 -18.27 10.17
CA SER A 144 -5.54 -18.85 10.12
C SER A 144 -5.02 -18.98 8.69
N ILE A 145 -5.86 -19.41 7.73
CA ILE A 145 -5.49 -19.47 6.30
C ILE A 145 -5.16 -18.07 5.78
N VAL A 146 -6.01 -17.09 6.08
CA VAL A 146 -5.80 -15.70 5.68
C VAL A 146 -4.50 -15.14 6.28
N ALA A 147 -4.23 -15.41 7.56
CA ALA A 147 -3.00 -15.01 8.22
C ALA A 147 -1.76 -15.67 7.58
N ALA A 148 -1.80 -16.98 7.35
CA ALA A 148 -0.71 -17.73 6.73
C ALA A 148 -0.40 -17.22 5.32
N LEU A 149 -1.43 -16.95 4.51
CA LEU A 149 -1.27 -16.38 3.17
C LEU A 149 -0.74 -14.94 3.21
N THR A 150 -1.16 -14.14 4.18
CA THR A 150 -0.68 -12.77 4.33
C THR A 150 0.81 -12.75 4.69
N VAL A 151 1.22 -13.52 5.69
CA VAL A 151 2.63 -13.57 6.15
C VAL A 151 3.51 -14.25 5.11
N GLY A 152 3.07 -15.39 4.55
CA GLY A 152 3.78 -16.10 3.48
C GLY A 152 3.92 -15.25 2.22
N GLY A 153 2.83 -14.59 1.81
CA GLY A 153 2.81 -13.68 0.67
C GLY A 153 3.78 -12.51 0.83
N LYS A 154 3.80 -11.85 2.00
CA LYS A 154 4.77 -10.78 2.30
C LYS A 154 6.21 -11.27 2.23
N SER A 155 6.51 -12.48 2.72
CA SER A 155 7.86 -13.06 2.65
C SER A 155 8.34 -13.28 1.21
N VAL A 156 7.51 -13.91 0.38
CA VAL A 156 7.79 -14.10 -1.05
C VAL A 156 7.91 -12.75 -1.76
N GLY A 157 6.98 -11.84 -1.50
CA GLY A 157 6.95 -10.48 -2.03
C GLY A 157 8.24 -9.72 -1.75
N LYS A 158 8.77 -9.78 -0.52
CA LYS A 158 10.04 -9.14 -0.15
C LYS A 158 11.23 -9.65 -0.98
N THR A 159 11.29 -10.95 -1.24
CA THR A 159 12.37 -11.54 -2.06
C THR A 159 12.31 -10.98 -3.49
N LEU A 160 11.10 -10.96 -4.07
CA LEU A 160 10.87 -10.37 -5.39
C LEU A 160 11.15 -8.86 -5.42
N ALA A 161 10.75 -8.14 -4.36
CA ALA A 161 10.98 -6.71 -4.22
C ALA A 161 12.46 -6.35 -4.26
N ILE A 162 13.31 -7.14 -3.60
CA ILE A 162 14.76 -6.90 -3.57
C ILE A 162 15.39 -7.22 -4.93
N GLN A 163 15.08 -8.38 -5.50
CA GLN A 163 15.65 -8.84 -6.78
C GLN A 163 15.23 -7.94 -7.96
N TYR A 164 13.95 -7.54 -8.01
CA TYR A 164 13.38 -6.76 -9.11
C TYR A 164 13.04 -5.32 -8.72
N SER A 165 13.68 -4.78 -7.68
CA SER A 165 13.44 -3.43 -7.13
C SER A 165 13.41 -2.33 -8.19
N THR A 166 14.35 -2.36 -9.13
CA THR A 166 14.47 -1.32 -10.16
C THR A 166 13.30 -1.35 -11.15
N GLU A 167 12.91 -2.55 -11.59
CA GLU A 167 11.81 -2.75 -12.55
C GLU A 167 10.45 -2.42 -11.92
N ILE A 168 10.22 -2.87 -10.67
CA ILE A 168 8.99 -2.58 -9.93
C ILE A 168 8.81 -1.07 -9.78
N ILE A 169 9.84 -0.36 -9.31
CA ILE A 169 9.76 1.09 -9.11
C ILE A 169 9.70 1.85 -10.43
N TYR A 170 10.32 1.35 -11.49
CA TYR A 170 10.14 1.94 -12.81
C TYR A 170 8.68 1.83 -13.30
N ARG A 171 8.04 0.67 -13.14
CA ARG A 171 6.62 0.48 -13.48
C ARG A 171 5.70 1.36 -12.64
N VAL A 172 5.96 1.48 -11.34
CA VAL A 172 5.22 2.39 -10.45
C VAL A 172 5.43 3.84 -10.88
N GLY A 173 6.66 4.24 -11.18
CA GLY A 173 6.98 5.58 -11.72
C GLY A 173 6.27 5.87 -13.05
N ARG A 174 6.16 4.86 -13.94
CA ARG A 174 5.40 4.95 -15.19
C ARG A 174 3.90 5.10 -14.94
N LEU A 175 3.34 4.38 -13.97
CA LEU A 175 1.94 4.54 -13.57
C LEU A 175 1.69 5.98 -13.09
N PHE A 176 2.53 6.50 -12.20
CA PHE A 176 2.44 7.89 -11.75
C PHE A 176 2.60 8.89 -12.90
N TYR A 177 3.47 8.63 -13.88
CA TYR A 177 3.59 9.48 -15.06
C TYR A 177 2.32 9.48 -15.91
N VAL A 178 1.70 8.32 -16.13
CA VAL A 178 0.42 8.24 -16.87
C VAL A 178 -0.67 8.99 -16.12
N ILE A 179 -0.74 8.85 -14.79
CA ILE A 179 -1.66 9.60 -13.94
C ILE A 179 -1.39 11.10 -14.05
N GLU A 180 -0.14 11.55 -13.94
CA GLU A 180 0.22 12.98 -14.01
C GLU A 180 -0.09 13.59 -15.39
N VAL A 181 0.17 12.84 -16.48
CA VAL A 181 -0.09 13.30 -17.85
C VAL A 181 -1.58 13.31 -18.18
N LYS A 182 -2.35 12.29 -17.76
CA LYS A 182 -3.80 12.22 -18.02
C LYS A 182 -4.63 13.09 -17.09
N LEU A 183 -4.27 13.21 -15.81
CA LEU A 183 -5.03 13.98 -14.81
C LEU A 183 -4.52 15.43 -14.64
N LYS A 184 -3.39 15.84 -15.25
CA LYS A 184 -2.78 17.18 -15.10
C LYS A 184 -2.54 17.63 -13.64
N ILE A 185 -2.54 16.71 -12.68
CA ILE A 185 -2.23 17.01 -11.28
C ILE A 185 -0.72 17.02 -11.14
N THR A 186 -0.10 18.20 -11.15
CA THR A 186 1.32 18.36 -10.82
C THR A 186 1.55 18.08 -9.33
N ILE A 187 1.72 16.80 -8.97
CA ILE A 187 2.02 16.36 -7.60
C ILE A 187 3.42 16.84 -7.19
N PHE A 188 4.33 17.00 -8.15
CA PHE A 188 5.72 17.39 -7.88
C PHE A 188 6.03 18.80 -8.40
N LYS A 189 5.79 19.80 -7.55
CA LYS A 189 6.19 21.19 -7.82
C LYS A 189 7.73 21.28 -7.90
N LYS A 190 8.27 21.42 -9.12
CA LYS A 190 9.68 21.76 -9.37
C LYS A 190 10.05 23.00 -8.55
N LYS A 191 10.90 22.88 -7.53
CA LYS A 191 11.59 24.05 -6.95
C LYS A 191 12.47 24.65 -8.07
N LYS A 192 12.01 25.73 -8.69
CA LYS A 192 12.81 26.56 -9.61
C LYS A 192 14.06 27.01 -8.84
N LYS A 193 15.22 26.47 -9.21
CA LYS A 193 16.52 26.94 -8.74
C LYS A 193 16.67 28.39 -9.23
N LYS A 194 16.55 29.37 -8.33
CA LYS A 194 16.76 30.79 -8.62
C LYS A 194 18.21 30.92 -9.11
N ARG A 195 18.39 31.13 -10.42
CA ARG A 195 19.69 31.37 -11.05
C ARG A 195 20.20 32.69 -10.46
N LYS A 196 21.11 32.63 -9.48
CA LYS A 196 21.81 33.82 -8.99
C LYS A 196 22.64 34.33 -10.17
N ASN A 197 22.22 35.46 -10.73
CA ASN A 197 22.98 36.18 -11.75
C ASN A 197 24.37 36.49 -11.18
N LEU A 198 25.40 35.80 -11.68
CA LEU A 198 26.76 36.34 -11.70
C LEU A 198 26.81 37.35 -12.84
N LYS A 199 26.50 38.61 -12.54
CA LYS A 199 26.86 39.75 -13.38
C LYS A 199 27.29 40.92 -12.50
N GLY A 200 28.54 41.32 -12.66
CA GLY A 200 28.98 42.70 -12.44
C GLY A 200 29.65 42.99 -11.11
N ARG A 201 30.97 42.87 -11.08
CA ARG A 201 31.89 43.94 -10.65
C ARG A 201 33.29 43.57 -11.12
N LYS A 202 33.59 44.01 -12.35
CA LYS A 202 34.93 44.49 -12.68
C LYS A 202 35.08 45.87 -12.05
#